data_AF-A0A5B2VVV0-F1
#
_entry.id   AF-A0A5B2VVV0-F1
#
_cell.length_a   1.000
_cell.length_b   1.000
_cell.length_c   1.000
_cell.angle_alpha   90.00
_cell.angle_beta   90.00
_cell.angle_gamma   90.00
#
_symmetry.space_group_name_H-M   'P 1'
#
loop_
_entity.id
_entity.type
_entity.pdbx_description
1 polymer ?
#
loop_
_entity_poly.entity_id
_entity_poly.type
_entity_poly.pdbx_seq_one_letter_code
_entity_poly.pdbx_strand_id
1 'polypeptide(L)'
;MSAAQAECISYLIQKYEVSAEFADITPWSPIAVYRAAQRVVIDFPVYVPATTYNPNDVVINAGNGYVCTDTTTGAFDVTKWALLGAQNAVYYGALPFPMFNIYSNYVVGDKAYWNGNVYTCKIATIQISHEGLLQAGTYQNAPLPNVFPDNQVFGVAYWGDPVPQLILPGTLPTDTAAWTLGDNRDQQMVLYMIDITLYHVHKRISPRNIPDLRVKAYDDAKQWLRYCANGDVTPALPVKQPRQGGRIRYGGNVKRVNSY
;
A
#
# COMPACT_ATOMS: atom_id res chain seq x y z
N MET A 1 7.19 8.59 16.68
CA MET A 1 6.44 7.65 15.83
C MET A 1 7.21 6.37 15.49
N SER A 2 8.55 6.31 15.60
CA SER A 2 9.33 5.11 15.23
C SER A 2 9.08 3.86 16.08
N ALA A 3 8.86 3.99 17.40
CA ALA A 3 8.70 2.82 18.28
C ALA A 3 7.40 2.04 18.03
N ALA A 4 6.27 2.74 17.93
CA ALA A 4 4.98 2.11 17.63
C ALA A 4 4.98 1.44 16.24
N GLN A 5 5.58 2.10 15.25
CA GLN A 5 5.69 1.58 13.89
C GLN A 5 6.54 0.31 13.87
N ALA A 6 7.70 0.32 14.54
CA ALA A 6 8.57 -0.85 14.64
C ALA A 6 7.85 -2.02 15.32
N GLU A 7 7.03 -1.75 16.35
CA GLU A 7 6.24 -2.78 17.04
C GLU A 7 5.20 -3.39 16.09
N CYS A 8 4.39 -2.58 15.40
CA CYS A 8 3.41 -3.07 14.41
C CYS A 8 4.09 -3.91 13.30
N ILE A 9 5.19 -3.41 12.73
CA ILE A 9 5.94 -4.10 11.69
C ILE A 9 6.45 -5.45 12.19
N SER A 10 6.95 -5.53 13.44
CA SER A 10 7.52 -6.77 13.98
C SER A 10 6.53 -7.94 14.01
N TYR A 11 5.24 -7.67 14.23
CA TYR A 11 4.20 -8.69 14.21
C TYR A 11 3.81 -9.10 12.79
N LEU A 12 3.78 -8.16 11.84
CA LEU A 12 3.18 -8.38 10.52
C LEU A 12 4.18 -8.78 9.43
N ILE A 13 5.47 -8.44 9.59
CA ILE A 13 6.49 -8.56 8.54
C ILE A 13 6.68 -9.99 8.02
N GLN A 14 6.30 -11.01 8.79
CA GLN A 14 6.42 -12.40 8.34
C GLN A 14 5.43 -12.74 7.22
N LYS A 15 4.26 -12.08 7.19
CA LYS A 15 3.14 -12.45 6.31
C LYS A 15 2.72 -11.35 5.33
N TYR A 16 2.87 -10.08 5.71
CA TYR A 16 2.37 -8.94 4.92
C TYR A 16 3.50 -8.03 4.42
N GLU A 17 3.30 -7.42 3.27
CA GLU A 17 4.09 -6.29 2.79
C GLU A 17 3.56 -5.00 3.42
N VAL A 18 4.29 -4.49 4.41
CA VAL A 18 3.86 -3.36 5.26
C VAL A 18 4.54 -2.04 4.89
N SER A 19 5.49 -2.05 3.96
CA SER A 19 6.27 -0.87 3.58
C SER A 19 5.40 0.26 3.04
N ALA A 20 4.44 -0.06 2.17
CA ALA A 20 3.50 0.91 1.60
C ALA A 20 2.48 1.42 2.63
N GLU A 21 2.16 0.66 3.66
CA GLU A 21 1.18 1.04 4.69
C GLU A 21 1.69 2.17 5.58
N PHE A 22 2.96 2.07 5.99
CA PHE A 22 3.61 3.03 6.88
C PHE A 22 4.41 4.13 6.15
N ALA A 23 4.21 4.27 4.84
CA ALA A 23 4.82 5.37 4.09
C ALA A 23 4.16 6.71 4.47
N ASP A 24 5.01 7.71 4.71
CA ASP A 24 4.60 9.07 5.08
C ASP A 24 3.70 9.70 4.01
N ILE A 25 2.73 10.49 4.45
CA ILE A 25 1.89 11.30 3.57
C ILE A 25 2.49 12.69 3.50
N THR A 26 2.85 13.12 2.29
CA THR A 26 3.41 14.45 2.04
C THR A 26 2.39 15.33 1.32
N PRO A 27 2.47 16.66 1.46
CA PRO A 27 1.66 17.56 0.64
C PRO A 27 1.88 17.32 -0.86
N TRP A 28 0.82 17.46 -1.65
CA TRP A 28 0.95 17.42 -3.11
C TRP A 28 1.82 18.59 -3.61
N SER A 29 2.56 18.35 -4.68
CA SER A 29 3.49 19.30 -5.27
C SER A 29 3.38 19.25 -6.78
N PRO A 30 3.24 20.42 -7.45
CA PRO A 30 3.14 20.48 -8.91
C PRO A 30 4.41 20.08 -9.64
N ILE A 31 5.56 20.05 -8.97
CA ILE A 31 6.86 19.71 -9.58
C ILE A 31 7.29 18.27 -9.31
N ALA A 32 6.57 17.55 -8.45
CA ALA A 32 6.93 16.20 -8.06
C ALA A 32 6.38 15.17 -9.07
N VAL A 33 7.11 14.06 -9.18
CA VAL A 33 6.66 12.85 -9.88
C VAL A 33 6.11 11.89 -8.84
N TYR A 34 4.94 11.31 -9.10
CA TYR A 34 4.30 10.36 -8.20
C TYR A 34 4.19 8.97 -8.82
N ARG A 35 4.01 7.96 -7.98
CA ARG A 35 3.74 6.58 -8.38
C ARG A 35 2.33 6.16 -8.00
N ALA A 36 1.82 5.12 -8.65
CA ALA A 36 0.55 4.53 -8.25
C ALA A 36 0.61 4.05 -6.78
N ALA A 37 -0.53 4.15 -6.09
CA ALA A 37 -0.72 3.91 -4.66
C ALA A 37 0.03 4.85 -3.69
N GLN A 38 0.88 5.77 -4.19
CA GLN A 38 1.49 6.79 -3.34
C GLN A 38 0.43 7.80 -2.90
N ARG A 39 0.43 8.15 -1.61
CA ARG A 39 -0.52 9.10 -1.02
C ARG A 39 0.03 10.52 -1.00
N VAL A 40 -0.86 11.49 -1.16
CA VAL A 40 -0.60 12.92 -1.00
C VAL A 40 -1.75 13.58 -0.23
N VAL A 41 -1.48 14.69 0.45
CA VAL A 41 -2.49 15.47 1.17
C VAL A 41 -2.57 16.89 0.61
N ILE A 42 -3.76 17.48 0.67
CA ILE A 42 -3.98 18.91 0.41
C ILE A 42 -3.78 19.67 1.72
N ASP A 43 -2.52 19.98 2.04
CA ASP A 43 -2.15 20.75 3.22
C ASP A 43 -1.09 21.80 2.83
N PHE A 44 -1.53 23.06 2.73
CA PHE A 44 -0.74 24.18 2.22
C PHE A 44 -0.89 25.42 3.10
N PRO A 45 0.00 26.42 2.97
CA PRO A 45 -0.17 27.71 3.62
C PRO A 45 -1.48 28.40 3.19
N VAL A 46 -2.10 29.15 4.11
CA VAL A 46 -3.30 29.95 3.80
C VAL A 46 -2.93 31.10 2.85
N TYR A 47 -3.82 31.43 1.91
CA TYR A 47 -3.65 32.53 0.97
C TYR A 47 -3.52 33.88 1.67
N VAL A 48 -2.57 34.70 1.21
CA VAL A 48 -2.28 36.04 1.73
C VAL A 48 -2.31 37.06 0.58
N PRO A 49 -3.26 38.00 0.55
CA PRO A 49 -3.41 38.98 -0.55
C PRO A 49 -2.18 39.85 -0.82
N ALA A 50 -1.36 40.10 0.20
CA ALA A 50 -0.16 40.94 0.09
C ALA A 50 1.04 40.20 -0.55
N THR A 51 0.93 38.90 -0.77
CA THR A 51 2.00 38.08 -1.36
C THR A 51 1.83 38.03 -2.88
N THR A 52 2.94 38.13 -3.61
CA THR A 52 2.98 37.83 -5.04
C THR A 52 3.23 36.33 -5.20
N TYR A 53 2.29 35.67 -5.86
CA TYR A 53 2.36 34.24 -6.17
C TYR A 53 2.77 34.05 -7.62
N ASN A 54 3.63 33.07 -7.87
CA ASN A 54 4.09 32.65 -9.17
C ASN A 54 3.43 31.31 -9.56
N PRO A 55 3.45 30.93 -10.85
CA PRO A 55 2.98 29.62 -11.27
C PRO A 55 3.63 28.51 -10.44
N ASN A 56 2.83 27.49 -10.07
CA ASN A 56 3.17 26.38 -9.18
C ASN A 56 3.16 26.68 -7.67
N ASP A 57 2.92 27.92 -7.25
CA ASP A 57 2.68 28.19 -5.83
C ASP A 57 1.34 27.56 -5.39
N VAL A 58 1.31 27.00 -4.18
CA VAL A 58 0.14 26.30 -3.63
C VAL A 58 -0.37 27.00 -2.38
N VAL A 59 -1.69 27.13 -2.25
CA VAL A 59 -2.32 27.82 -1.13
C VAL A 59 -3.65 27.18 -0.74
N ILE A 60 -4.09 27.41 0.50
CA ILE A 60 -5.45 27.17 0.95
C ILE A 60 -6.24 28.49 0.92
N ASN A 61 -7.41 28.49 0.28
CA ASN A 61 -8.36 29.58 0.33
C ASN A 61 -9.79 29.04 0.54
N ALA A 62 -10.51 29.60 1.51
CA ALA A 62 -11.88 29.21 1.84
C ALA A 62 -12.10 27.68 2.01
N GLY A 63 -11.13 26.98 2.63
CA GLY A 63 -11.20 25.54 2.88
C GLY A 63 -10.85 24.63 1.69
N ASN A 64 -10.40 25.21 0.56
CA ASN A 64 -9.96 24.48 -0.61
C ASN A 64 -8.49 24.79 -0.93
N GLY A 65 -7.76 23.79 -1.43
CA GLY A 65 -6.40 23.96 -1.94
C GLY A 65 -6.38 24.32 -3.42
N TYR A 66 -5.46 25.19 -3.78
CA TYR A 66 -5.26 25.69 -5.15
C TYR A 66 -3.80 25.71 -5.53
N VAL A 67 -3.53 25.58 -6.82
CA VAL A 67 -2.23 25.86 -7.45
C VAL A 67 -2.34 27.06 -8.36
N CYS A 68 -1.39 27.98 -8.26
CA CYS A 68 -1.30 29.18 -9.08
C CYS A 68 -0.92 28.79 -10.51
N THR A 69 -1.67 29.28 -11.49
CA THR A 69 -1.39 29.05 -12.92
C THR A 69 -0.66 30.22 -13.57
N ASP A 70 -0.90 31.43 -13.08
CA ASP A 70 -0.36 32.68 -13.62
C ASP A 70 0.06 33.62 -12.49
N THR A 71 1.17 34.35 -12.68
CA THR A 71 1.65 35.29 -11.67
C THR A 71 0.56 36.27 -11.24
N THR A 72 0.33 36.36 -9.93
CA THR A 72 -0.77 37.15 -9.37
C THR A 72 -0.46 37.70 -7.98
N THR A 73 -1.15 38.78 -7.61
CA THR A 73 -1.08 39.43 -6.30
C THR A 73 -2.42 40.14 -6.04
N GLY A 74 -2.74 40.44 -4.79
CA GLY A 74 -3.95 41.16 -4.41
C GLY A 74 -5.12 40.24 -4.07
N ALA A 75 -6.32 40.54 -4.57
CA ALA A 75 -7.50 39.73 -4.27
C ALA A 75 -7.44 38.36 -4.97
N PHE A 76 -8.03 37.34 -4.35
CA PHE A 76 -8.06 36.00 -4.92
C PHE A 76 -8.90 35.98 -6.21
N ASP A 77 -8.24 35.68 -7.33
CA ASP A 77 -8.84 35.62 -8.67
C ASP A 77 -8.85 34.18 -9.17
N VAL A 78 -10.00 33.51 -9.08
CA VAL A 78 -10.15 32.09 -9.45
C VAL A 78 -9.68 31.75 -10.88
N THR A 79 -9.60 32.73 -11.78
CA THR A 79 -9.12 32.48 -13.15
C THR A 79 -7.62 32.18 -13.23
N LYS A 80 -6.85 32.54 -12.19
CA LYS A 80 -5.39 32.31 -12.09
C LYS A 80 -5.02 31.17 -11.14
N TRP A 81 -6.01 30.42 -10.67
CA TRP A 81 -5.83 29.35 -9.69
C TRP A 81 -6.60 28.11 -10.13
N ALA A 82 -5.91 26.98 -10.23
CA ALA A 82 -6.54 25.69 -10.46
C ALA A 82 -6.87 25.01 -9.12
N LEU A 83 -8.07 24.44 -9.01
CA LEU A 83 -8.53 23.73 -7.81
C LEU A 83 -7.82 22.37 -7.69
N LEU A 84 -7.29 22.10 -6.49
CA LEU A 84 -6.66 20.83 -6.13
C LEU A 84 -7.59 19.91 -5.31
N GLY A 85 -8.50 20.49 -4.52
CA GLY A 85 -9.42 19.74 -3.66
C GLY A 85 -9.70 20.44 -2.33
N ALA A 86 -10.44 19.78 -1.45
CA ALA A 86 -10.70 20.29 -0.10
C ALA A 86 -9.44 20.22 0.78
N GLN A 87 -9.31 21.13 1.74
CA GLN A 87 -8.23 21.10 2.74
C GLN A 87 -8.26 19.78 3.52
N ASN A 88 -7.08 19.20 3.78
CA ASN A 88 -6.85 17.90 4.41
C ASN A 88 -7.41 16.70 3.63
N ALA A 89 -7.89 16.89 2.40
CA ALA A 89 -8.24 15.77 1.54
C ALA A 89 -6.97 14.96 1.21
N VAL A 90 -7.08 13.64 1.32
CA VAL A 90 -6.02 12.70 0.94
C VAL A 90 -6.38 12.11 -0.41
N TYR A 91 -5.41 12.06 -1.30
CA TYR A 91 -5.50 11.38 -2.59
C TYR A 91 -4.40 10.33 -2.66
N TYR A 92 -4.62 9.29 -3.46
CA TYR A 92 -3.58 8.33 -3.83
C TYR A 92 -3.54 8.13 -5.34
N GLY A 93 -2.34 7.86 -5.86
CA GLY A 93 -2.16 7.60 -7.29
C GLY A 93 -2.98 6.38 -7.72
N ALA A 94 -3.80 6.54 -8.75
CA ALA A 94 -4.65 5.49 -9.29
C ALA A 94 -3.79 4.33 -9.82
N LEU A 95 -4.29 3.10 -9.65
CA LEU A 95 -3.66 1.92 -10.24
C LEU A 95 -4.04 1.85 -11.72
N PRO A 96 -3.08 1.91 -12.67
CA PRO A 96 -3.39 1.88 -14.09
C PRO A 96 -3.87 0.50 -14.55
N PHE A 97 -3.41 -0.54 -13.86
CA PHE A 97 -3.79 -1.94 -14.08
C PHE A 97 -3.84 -2.67 -12.73
N PRO A 98 -4.53 -3.82 -12.65
CA PRO A 98 -4.56 -4.63 -11.44
C PRO A 98 -3.16 -5.00 -10.95
N MET A 99 -2.99 -5.04 -9.62
CA MET A 99 -1.72 -5.45 -9.01
C MET A 99 -1.42 -6.92 -9.32
N PHE A 100 -0.16 -7.23 -9.61
CA PHE A 100 0.27 -8.59 -9.88
C PHE A 100 -0.03 -9.52 -8.70
N ASN A 101 -0.54 -10.71 -9.04
CA ASN A 101 -0.81 -11.78 -8.10
C ASN A 101 -0.34 -13.10 -8.70
N ILE A 102 0.65 -13.72 -8.06
CA ILE A 102 1.27 -14.96 -8.52
C ILE A 102 0.29 -16.13 -8.69
N TYR A 103 -0.87 -16.08 -8.03
CA TYR A 103 -1.92 -17.10 -8.09
C TYR A 103 -3.06 -16.76 -9.06
N SER A 104 -3.03 -15.60 -9.71
CA SER A 104 -4.04 -15.22 -10.71
C SER A 104 -3.79 -15.92 -12.05
N ASN A 105 -4.85 -16.05 -12.85
CA ASN A 105 -4.77 -16.60 -14.20
C ASN A 105 -4.61 -15.47 -15.20
N TYR A 106 -3.48 -15.45 -15.90
CA TYR A 106 -3.14 -14.47 -16.92
C TYR A 106 -3.15 -15.11 -18.30
N VAL A 107 -3.65 -14.36 -19.29
CA VAL A 107 -3.54 -14.69 -20.70
C VAL A 107 -2.52 -13.77 -21.38
N VAL A 108 -1.99 -14.21 -22.52
CA VAL A 108 -1.02 -13.41 -23.30
C VAL A 108 -1.66 -12.08 -23.69
N GLY A 109 -0.97 -10.98 -23.39
CA GLY A 109 -1.43 -9.61 -23.60
C GLY A 109 -1.99 -8.93 -22.34
N ASP A 110 -2.28 -9.67 -21.27
CA ASP A 110 -2.72 -9.08 -20.01
C ASP A 110 -1.67 -8.15 -19.41
N LYS A 111 -2.11 -7.10 -18.73
CA LYS A 111 -1.24 -6.14 -18.06
C LYS A 111 -1.39 -6.22 -16.55
N ALA A 112 -0.27 -6.21 -15.84
CA ALA A 112 -0.23 -6.21 -14.38
C ALA A 112 0.74 -5.13 -13.86
N TYR A 113 0.36 -4.49 -12.77
CA TYR A 113 1.20 -3.53 -12.06
C TYR A 113 2.04 -4.25 -10.99
N TRP A 114 3.35 -4.04 -11.00
CA TRP A 114 4.28 -4.61 -10.02
C TRP A 114 5.48 -3.66 -9.80
N ASN A 115 5.79 -3.37 -8.54
CA ASN A 115 6.98 -2.59 -8.14
C ASN A 115 7.19 -1.26 -8.91
N GLY A 116 6.12 -0.52 -9.22
CA GLY A 116 6.20 0.77 -9.92
C GLY A 116 6.18 0.67 -11.45
N ASN A 117 6.11 -0.54 -12.00
CA ASN A 117 6.10 -0.78 -13.44
C ASN A 117 4.85 -1.55 -13.85
N VAL A 118 4.48 -1.40 -15.12
CA VAL A 118 3.51 -2.27 -15.80
C VAL A 118 4.26 -3.28 -16.64
N TYR A 119 3.81 -4.52 -16.53
CA TYR A 119 4.32 -5.65 -17.26
C TYR A 119 3.21 -6.24 -18.14
N THR A 120 3.58 -6.74 -19.31
CA THR A 120 2.65 -7.35 -20.27
C THR A 120 2.93 -8.85 -20.38
N CYS A 121 1.95 -9.67 -20.01
CA CYS A 121 2.05 -11.12 -20.06
C CYS A 121 2.39 -11.58 -21.49
N LYS A 122 3.52 -12.29 -21.64
CA LYS A 122 3.98 -12.90 -22.88
C LYS A 122 3.67 -14.39 -22.94
N ILE A 123 3.55 -15.04 -21.78
CA ILE A 123 3.27 -16.47 -21.65
C ILE A 123 2.13 -16.63 -20.66
N ALA A 124 1.02 -17.22 -21.11
CA ALA A 124 -0.15 -17.45 -20.28
C ALA A 124 0.17 -18.36 -19.08
N THR A 125 -0.58 -18.20 -17.99
CA THR A 125 -0.44 -19.01 -16.78
C THR A 125 -0.60 -20.50 -17.11
N ILE A 126 0.38 -21.31 -16.69
CA ILE A 126 0.34 -22.76 -16.88
C ILE A 126 -0.52 -23.36 -15.76
N GLN A 127 -1.69 -23.89 -16.12
CA GLN A 127 -2.54 -24.62 -15.17
C GLN A 127 -2.01 -26.03 -14.99
N ILE A 128 -1.69 -26.40 -13.75
CA ILE A 128 -1.29 -27.77 -13.41
C ILE A 128 -2.56 -28.58 -13.13
N SER A 129 -2.67 -29.75 -13.74
CA SER A 129 -3.80 -30.65 -13.48
C SER A 129 -3.79 -31.15 -12.04
N HIS A 130 -4.94 -31.60 -11.54
CA HIS A 130 -5.06 -32.21 -10.22
C HIS A 130 -4.05 -33.37 -10.04
N GLU A 131 -3.91 -34.23 -11.05
CA GLU A 131 -2.93 -35.33 -11.07
C GLU A 131 -1.48 -34.82 -11.00
N GLY A 132 -1.16 -33.73 -11.69
CA GLY A 132 0.18 -33.12 -11.63
C GLY A 132 0.51 -32.57 -10.24
N LEU A 133 -0.48 -32.02 -9.53
CA LEU A 133 -0.30 -31.54 -8.14
C LEU A 133 -0.10 -32.70 -7.16
N LEU A 134 -0.83 -33.82 -7.33
CA LEU A 134 -0.66 -35.02 -6.51
C LEU A 134 0.74 -35.62 -6.68
N GLN A 135 1.23 -35.71 -7.91
CA GLN A 135 2.57 -36.19 -8.20
C GLN A 135 3.65 -35.26 -7.65
N ALA A 136 3.48 -33.93 -7.80
CA ALA A 136 4.43 -32.95 -7.29
C ALA A 136 4.69 -33.16 -5.79
N GLY A 137 3.64 -33.28 -4.97
CA GLY A 137 3.77 -33.46 -3.52
C GLY A 137 4.56 -34.69 -3.05
N THR A 138 4.85 -35.64 -3.94
CA THR A 138 5.69 -36.82 -3.64
C THR A 138 7.18 -36.56 -3.82
N TYR A 139 7.56 -35.69 -4.78
CA TYR A 139 8.94 -35.52 -5.21
C TYR A 139 9.48 -34.10 -5.04
N GLN A 140 8.61 -33.08 -5.03
CA GLN A 140 8.96 -31.66 -4.98
C GLN A 140 7.83 -30.82 -4.37
N ASN A 141 8.04 -29.51 -4.21
CA ASN A 141 6.95 -28.60 -3.87
C ASN A 141 6.04 -28.38 -5.09
N ALA A 142 4.76 -28.13 -4.86
CA ALA A 142 3.86 -27.71 -5.92
C ALA A 142 4.41 -26.44 -6.61
N PRO A 143 4.52 -26.41 -7.95
CA PRO A 143 5.03 -25.24 -8.66
C PRO A 143 4.10 -24.04 -8.48
N LEU A 144 4.68 -22.84 -8.56
CA LEU A 144 3.90 -21.60 -8.59
C LEU A 144 3.21 -21.46 -9.96
N PRO A 145 1.96 -20.97 -10.03
CA PRO A 145 1.26 -20.81 -11.31
C PRO A 145 1.93 -19.82 -12.24
N ASN A 146 2.57 -18.78 -11.68
CA ASN A 146 3.26 -17.74 -12.43
C ASN A 146 4.67 -17.48 -11.87
N VAL A 147 5.46 -16.80 -12.67
CA VAL A 147 6.77 -16.25 -12.30
C VAL A 147 6.59 -14.78 -11.91
N PHE A 148 7.38 -14.27 -10.95
CA PHE A 148 7.39 -12.84 -10.65
C PHE A 148 7.92 -12.01 -11.83
N PRO A 149 7.31 -10.85 -12.15
CA PRO A 149 7.74 -10.02 -13.28
C PRO A 149 9.18 -9.49 -13.16
N ASP A 150 9.67 -9.26 -11.95
CA ASP A 150 11.03 -8.79 -11.65
C ASP A 150 12.06 -9.92 -11.47
N ASN A 151 11.67 -11.19 -11.69
CA ASN A 151 12.62 -12.28 -11.68
C ASN A 151 13.65 -12.11 -12.81
N GLN A 152 14.93 -12.04 -12.45
CA GLN A 152 16.02 -11.70 -13.37
C GLN A 152 16.18 -12.69 -14.55
N VAL A 153 15.75 -13.94 -14.40
CA VAL A 153 15.95 -14.99 -15.43
C VAL A 153 14.65 -15.24 -16.18
N PHE A 154 13.58 -15.55 -15.45
CA PHE A 154 12.32 -16.00 -16.05
C PHE A 154 11.29 -14.86 -16.17
N GLY A 155 11.42 -13.76 -15.41
CA GLY A 155 10.43 -12.67 -15.40
C GLY A 155 10.29 -12.02 -16.78
N VAL A 156 11.42 -11.64 -17.39
CA VAL A 156 11.46 -10.99 -18.72
C VAL A 156 10.82 -11.86 -19.81
N ALA A 157 10.99 -13.19 -19.72
CA ALA A 157 10.41 -14.13 -20.68
C ALA A 157 8.87 -14.20 -20.55
N TYR A 158 8.33 -14.13 -19.34
CA TYR A 158 6.89 -14.27 -19.06
C TYR A 158 6.12 -12.95 -19.09
N TRP A 159 6.77 -11.81 -18.83
CA TRP A 159 6.10 -10.54 -18.49
C TRP A 159 6.53 -9.32 -19.33
N GLY A 160 7.44 -9.51 -20.27
CA GLY A 160 7.94 -8.43 -21.11
C GLY A 160 8.75 -7.38 -20.34
N ASP A 161 9.13 -6.32 -21.05
CA ASP A 161 9.97 -5.28 -20.48
C ASP A 161 9.14 -4.37 -19.56
N PRO A 162 9.69 -3.98 -18.39
CA PRO A 162 9.00 -3.10 -17.45
C PRO A 162 8.77 -1.73 -18.08
N VAL A 163 7.52 -1.26 -18.04
CA VAL A 163 7.17 0.12 -18.41
C VAL A 163 6.86 0.90 -17.12
N PRO A 164 7.71 1.87 -16.72
CA PRO A 164 7.45 2.68 -15.54
C PRO A 164 6.10 3.39 -15.62
N GLN A 165 5.32 3.33 -14.54
CA GLN A 165 4.09 4.08 -14.42
C GLN A 165 4.28 5.23 -13.45
N LEU A 166 4.32 6.43 -14.01
CA LEU A 166 4.56 7.67 -13.30
C LEU A 166 3.41 8.62 -13.56
N ILE A 167 2.95 9.28 -12.50
CA ILE A 167 2.09 10.45 -12.59
C ILE A 167 3.04 11.64 -12.76
N LEU A 168 2.93 12.32 -13.90
CA LEU A 168 3.84 13.38 -14.29
C LEU A 168 3.61 14.66 -13.47
N PRO A 169 4.62 15.54 -13.37
CA PRO A 169 4.48 16.84 -12.73
C PRO A 169 3.32 17.64 -13.32
N GLY A 170 2.63 18.40 -12.49
CA GLY A 170 1.49 19.22 -12.88
C GLY A 170 0.16 18.47 -13.01
N THR A 171 0.16 17.14 -12.91
CA THR A 171 -1.10 16.35 -12.92
C THR A 171 -1.90 16.64 -11.64
N LEU A 172 -3.04 17.31 -11.79
CA LEU A 172 -3.83 17.80 -10.67
C LEU A 172 -4.52 16.64 -9.92
N PRO A 173 -4.65 16.69 -8.58
CA PRO A 173 -5.38 15.67 -7.80
C PRO A 173 -6.85 15.51 -8.17
N THR A 174 -7.43 16.49 -8.87
CA THR A 174 -8.80 16.45 -9.40
C THR A 174 -8.93 15.59 -10.67
N ASP A 175 -7.82 15.20 -11.30
CA ASP A 175 -7.81 14.24 -12.41
C ASP A 175 -8.05 12.81 -11.89
N THR A 176 -9.27 12.31 -12.09
CA THR A 176 -9.70 10.99 -11.61
C THR A 176 -9.08 9.82 -12.35
N ALA A 177 -8.41 10.05 -13.49
CA ALA A 177 -7.65 9.01 -14.18
C ALA A 177 -6.29 8.79 -13.51
N ALA A 178 -5.70 9.84 -12.94
CA ALA A 178 -4.40 9.79 -12.27
C ALA A 178 -4.52 9.60 -10.75
N TRP A 179 -5.60 10.09 -10.14
CA TRP A 179 -5.76 10.15 -8.70
C TRP A 179 -7.11 9.60 -8.25
N THR A 180 -7.11 8.95 -7.09
CA THR A 180 -8.32 8.54 -6.39
C THR A 180 -8.41 9.26 -5.06
N LEU A 181 -9.56 9.87 -4.77
CA LEU A 181 -9.84 10.48 -3.47
C LEU A 181 -9.98 9.39 -2.40
N GLY A 182 -9.27 9.55 -1.29
CA GLY A 182 -9.36 8.69 -0.12
C GLY A 182 -7.99 8.28 0.42
N ASP A 183 -8.03 7.46 1.47
CA ASP A 183 -6.85 6.84 2.06
C ASP A 183 -6.84 5.35 1.71
N ASN A 184 -5.79 4.89 1.03
CA ASN A 184 -5.64 3.49 0.63
C ASN A 184 -4.98 2.60 1.70
N ARG A 185 -4.84 3.10 2.93
CA ARG A 185 -4.39 2.35 4.11
C ARG A 185 -5.52 1.52 4.73
N ASP A 186 -5.14 0.45 5.43
CA ASP A 186 -6.06 -0.34 6.22
C ASP A 186 -6.51 0.48 7.44
N GLN A 187 -7.81 0.79 7.49
CA GLN A 187 -8.36 1.68 8.52
C GLN A 187 -8.23 1.09 9.93
N GLN A 188 -8.26 -0.24 10.08
CA GLN A 188 -8.03 -0.88 11.38
C GLN A 188 -6.57 -0.74 11.79
N MET A 189 -5.63 -0.90 10.86
CA MET A 189 -4.21 -0.70 11.10
C MET A 189 -3.92 0.74 11.55
N VAL A 190 -4.50 1.73 10.87
CA VAL A 190 -4.37 3.15 11.28
C VAL A 190 -4.88 3.34 12.71
N LEU A 191 -6.06 2.81 13.06
CA LEU A 191 -6.64 2.92 14.39
C LEU A 191 -5.74 2.29 15.47
N TYR A 192 -5.30 1.05 15.27
CA TYR A 192 -4.46 0.36 16.25
C TYR A 192 -3.06 0.97 16.38
N MET A 193 -2.53 1.53 15.29
CA MET A 193 -1.28 2.29 15.33
C MET A 193 -1.41 3.56 16.19
N ILE A 194 -2.57 4.24 16.13
CA ILE A 194 -2.86 5.39 17.00
C ILE A 194 -2.91 4.95 18.47
N ASP A 195 -3.58 3.85 18.79
CA ASP A 195 -3.67 3.36 20.17
C ASP A 195 -2.30 2.99 20.77
N ILE A 196 -1.47 2.28 19.99
CA ILE A 196 -0.09 1.95 20.39
C ILE A 196 0.75 3.23 20.56
N THR A 197 0.62 4.18 19.63
CA THR A 197 1.34 5.46 19.71
C THR A 197 0.94 6.26 20.94
N LEU A 198 -0.37 6.37 21.21
CA LEU A 198 -0.89 7.08 22.37
C LEU A 198 -0.41 6.42 23.66
N TYR A 199 -0.43 5.10 23.77
CA TYR A 199 0.13 4.40 24.93
C TYR A 199 1.61 4.73 25.15
N HIS A 200 2.45 4.66 24.11
CA HIS A 200 3.88 5.02 24.23
C HIS A 200 4.10 6.48 24.63
N VAL A 201 3.21 7.40 24.24
CA VAL A 201 3.23 8.80 24.70
C VAL A 201 2.83 8.90 26.18
N HIS A 202 1.78 8.20 26.62
CA HIS A 202 1.31 8.22 28.01
C HIS A 202 2.32 7.56 28.97
N LYS A 203 3.21 6.68 28.51
CA LYS A 203 4.30 6.15 29.34
C LYS A 203 5.29 7.24 29.83
N ARG A 204 5.21 8.45 29.31
CA ARG A 204 6.04 9.59 29.75
C ARG A 204 5.49 10.31 30.99
N ILE A 205 4.22 10.09 31.32
CA ILE A 205 3.60 10.65 32.53
C ILE A 205 3.67 9.63 33.68
N SER A 206 3.45 10.10 34.91
CA SER A 206 3.42 9.23 36.09
C SER A 206 2.45 8.06 35.88
N PRO A 207 2.84 6.80 36.18
CA PRO A 207 2.01 5.63 35.94
C PRO A 207 0.60 5.70 36.55
N ARG A 208 0.44 6.42 37.67
CA ARG A 208 -0.86 6.64 38.32
C ARG A 208 -1.83 7.51 37.52
N ASN A 209 -1.32 8.23 36.52
CA ASN A 209 -2.10 9.14 35.70
C ASN A 209 -2.39 8.57 34.30
N ILE A 210 -1.96 7.32 34.02
CA ILE A 210 -2.28 6.66 32.76
C ILE A 210 -3.69 6.08 32.89
N PRO A 211 -4.65 6.48 32.03
CA PRO A 211 -5.99 5.93 32.09
C PRO A 211 -6.00 4.43 31.76
N ASP A 212 -6.77 3.63 32.50
CA ASP A 212 -6.89 2.18 32.25
C ASP A 212 -7.36 1.86 30.83
N LEU A 213 -8.22 2.73 30.26
CA LEU A 213 -8.67 2.61 28.88
C LEU A 213 -7.50 2.61 27.88
N ARG A 214 -6.41 3.33 28.17
CA ARG A 214 -5.21 3.36 27.31
C ARG A 214 -4.42 2.07 27.37
N VAL A 215 -4.37 1.42 28.53
CA VAL A 215 -3.74 0.10 28.67
C VAL A 215 -4.56 -0.94 27.89
N LYS A 216 -5.89 -0.93 28.08
CA LYS A 216 -6.80 -1.85 27.39
C LYS A 216 -6.74 -1.70 25.87
N ALA A 217 -6.81 -0.47 25.35
CA ALA A 217 -6.74 -0.23 23.90
C ALA A 217 -5.41 -0.71 23.30
N TYR A 218 -4.30 -0.55 24.03
CA TYR A 218 -3.00 -1.08 23.61
C TYR A 218 -2.95 -2.61 23.61
N ASP A 219 -3.51 -3.27 24.62
CA ASP A 219 -3.57 -4.73 24.69
C ASP A 219 -4.46 -5.31 23.56
N ASP A 220 -5.61 -4.68 23.30
CA ASP A 220 -6.52 -5.03 22.20
C ASP A 220 -5.81 -4.88 20.83
N ALA A 221 -5.07 -3.77 20.63
CA ALA A 221 -4.28 -3.54 19.42
C ALA A 221 -3.21 -4.63 19.20
N LYS A 222 -2.49 -5.02 20.26
CA LYS A 222 -1.49 -6.08 20.20
C LYS A 222 -2.10 -7.45 19.94
N GLN A 223 -3.27 -7.72 20.51
CA GLN A 223 -4.01 -8.96 20.27
C GLN A 223 -4.45 -9.04 18.81
N TRP A 224 -4.98 -7.95 18.24
CA TRP A 224 -5.34 -7.88 16.82
C TRP A 224 -4.13 -8.12 15.91
N LEU A 225 -2.97 -7.51 16.19
CA LEU A 225 -1.74 -7.73 15.43
C LEU A 225 -1.30 -9.20 15.45
N ARG A 226 -1.43 -9.89 16.59
CA ARG A 226 -1.15 -11.33 16.71
C ARG A 226 -2.13 -12.17 15.91
N TYR A 227 -3.42 -11.84 15.94
CA TYR A 227 -4.43 -12.53 15.12
C TYR A 227 -4.20 -12.34 13.63
N CYS A 228 -3.79 -11.14 13.19
CA CYS A 228 -3.39 -10.90 11.82
C CYS A 228 -2.18 -11.74 11.40
N ALA A 229 -1.17 -11.82 12.27
CA ALA A 229 0.05 -12.61 12.05
C ALA A 229 -0.26 -14.12 11.94
N ASN A 230 -1.10 -14.64 12.84
CA ASN A 230 -1.53 -16.04 12.83
C ASN A 230 -2.47 -16.37 11.65
N GLY A 231 -3.16 -15.36 11.11
CA GLY A 231 -4.19 -15.54 10.08
C GLY A 231 -5.59 -15.82 10.62
N ASP A 232 -5.84 -15.57 11.91
CA ASP A 232 -7.17 -15.60 12.51
C ASP A 232 -8.01 -14.39 12.05
N VAL A 233 -7.34 -13.29 11.70
CA VAL A 233 -7.93 -12.09 11.09
C VAL A 233 -7.25 -11.82 9.74
N THR A 234 -8.02 -11.36 8.76
CA THR A 234 -7.52 -10.99 7.43
C THR A 234 -7.60 -9.46 7.28
N PRO A 235 -6.52 -8.71 7.58
CA PRO A 235 -6.47 -7.27 7.34
C PRO A 235 -6.41 -6.98 5.84
N ALA A 236 -6.78 -5.78 5.41
CA ALA A 236 -6.69 -5.33 4.02
C ALA A 236 -5.25 -4.94 3.62
N LEU A 237 -4.27 -5.73 4.07
CA LEU A 237 -2.86 -5.54 3.78
C LEU A 237 -2.40 -6.49 2.67
N PRO A 238 -1.52 -6.05 1.75
CA PRO A 238 -0.94 -6.94 0.75
C PRO A 238 -0.18 -8.09 1.42
N VAL A 239 -0.51 -9.33 1.05
CA VAL A 239 0.19 -10.52 1.54
C VAL A 239 1.49 -10.70 0.77
N LYS A 240 2.57 -11.10 1.44
CA LYS A 240 3.82 -11.48 0.80
C LYS A 240 3.60 -12.63 -0.17
N GLN A 241 4.16 -12.50 -1.36
CA GLN A 241 4.10 -13.52 -2.40
C GLN A 241 5.51 -14.08 -2.62
N PRO A 242 5.68 -15.41 -2.83
CA PRO A 242 4.65 -16.45 -2.69
C PRO A 242 4.28 -16.62 -1.21
N ARG A 243 3.12 -17.22 -0.90
CA ARG A 243 2.69 -17.42 0.49
C ARG A 243 3.75 -18.20 1.25
N GLN A 244 4.32 -17.60 2.30
CA GLN A 244 5.32 -18.22 3.17
C GLN A 244 4.69 -18.69 4.49
N GLY A 245 5.26 -19.71 5.11
CA GLY A 245 4.92 -20.07 6.50
C GLY A 245 3.68 -20.94 6.70
N GLY A 246 3.30 -21.77 5.72
CA GLY A 246 2.34 -22.84 5.97
C GLY A 246 2.86 -23.75 7.09
N ARG A 247 2.25 -23.69 8.29
CA ARG A 247 2.62 -24.58 9.40
C ARG A 247 2.05 -25.96 9.11
N ILE A 248 2.76 -26.74 8.28
CA ILE A 248 2.40 -28.14 8.03
C ILE A 248 2.68 -28.91 9.32
N ARG A 249 1.64 -29.29 10.05
CA ARG A 249 1.76 -30.36 11.07
C ARG A 249 1.78 -31.68 10.32
N TYR A 250 2.96 -32.09 9.86
CA TYR A 250 3.18 -33.42 9.30
C TYR A 250 3.58 -34.36 10.45
N GLY A 251 2.79 -35.41 10.69
CA GLY A 251 3.01 -36.31 11.83
C GLY A 251 1.85 -37.24 12.14
N GLY A 252 1.51 -38.12 11.19
CA GLY A 252 0.79 -39.36 11.47
C GLY A 252 1.59 -40.49 10.85
N ASN A 253 1.91 -41.54 11.62
CA ASN A 253 2.73 -42.65 11.14
C ASN A 253 2.18 -43.22 9.83
N VAL A 254 3.05 -43.43 8.84
CA VAL A 254 2.73 -44.23 7.65
C VAL A 254 2.31 -45.62 8.15
N LYS A 255 1.05 -46.00 7.93
CA LYS A 255 0.60 -47.37 8.25
C LYS A 255 1.43 -48.33 7.41
N ARG A 256 2.13 -49.27 8.06
CA ARG A 256 2.81 -50.38 7.38
C ARG A 256 1.77 -51.15 6.58
N VAL A 257 1.89 -51.13 5.25
CA VAL A 257 1.19 -52.06 4.38
C VAL A 257 1.95 -53.38 4.47
N ASN A 258 1.42 -54.35 5.20
CA ASN A 258 1.94 -55.71 5.15
C ASN A 258 1.45 -56.33 3.83
N SER A 259 2.36 -56.52 2.87
CA SER A 259 2.12 -57.40 1.74
C SER A 259 2.22 -58.85 2.22
N TYR A 260 1.16 -59.63 2.01
CA TYR A 260 1.14 -61.08 2.19
C TYR A 260 1.65 -61.79 0.93
#